data_AF-A0A2V8G6V9-F1
#
_entry.id   AF-A0A2V8G6V9-F1
#
_cell.length_a   1.000
_cell.length_b   1.000
_cell.length_c   1.000
_cell.angle_alpha   90.00
_cell.angle_beta   90.00
_cell.angle_gamma   90.00
#
_symmetry.space_group_name_H-M   'P 1'
#
loop_
_entity.id
_entity.type
_entity.pdbx_description
1 polymer ?
#
loop_
_entity_poly.entity_id
_entity_poly.type
_entity_poly.pdbx_seq_one_letter_code
_entity_poly.pdbx_strand_id
1 'polypeptide(L)' 'MTDRQFTEVDLRRMLEHAWGHRADIEDGRWVIHVRHKRAAWEVIVEPDTKTQLLVVVTAYPIEEPKS' A
#
# COMPACT_ATOMS: atom_id res chain seq x y z
N MET A 1 0.84 -2.30 -13.12
CA MET A 1 0.58 -1.08 -12.32
C MET A 1 0.18 0.13 -13.17
N THR A 2 -0.21 -0.07 -14.44
CA THR A 2 -0.33 1.01 -15.43
C THR A 2 -1.58 1.90 -15.24
N ASP A 3 -2.64 1.39 -14.63
CA ASP A 3 -3.91 2.14 -14.49
C ASP A 3 -3.91 3.25 -13.43
N ARG A 4 -2.93 3.31 -12.53
CA ARG A 4 -2.99 4.19 -11.35
C ARG A 4 -1.92 5.29 -11.31
N GLN A 5 -1.23 5.53 -12.43
CA GLN A 5 -0.25 6.62 -12.60
C GLN A 5 0.91 6.61 -11.58
N PHE A 6 1.40 5.43 -11.21
CA PHE A 6 2.60 5.26 -10.38
C PHE A 6 3.44 4.07 -10.85
N THR A 7 4.75 4.16 -10.64
CA THR A 7 5.75 3.15 -11.03
C THR A 7 6.11 2.23 -9.87
N GLU A 8 6.82 1.13 -10.14
CA GLU A 8 7.35 0.28 -9.07
C GLU A 8 8.32 1.05 -8.14
N VAL A 9 9.08 1.99 -8.71
CA VAL A 9 9.98 2.86 -7.93
C VAL A 9 9.18 3.76 -7.00
N ASP A 10 8.05 4.32 -7.47
CA ASP A 10 7.16 5.11 -6.63
C ASP A 10 6.60 4.27 -5.48
N LEU A 11 6.18 3.03 -5.76
CA LEU A 11 5.66 2.12 -4.74
C LEU A 11 6.70 1.78 -3.67
N ARG A 12 7.95 1.54 -4.07
CA ARG A 12 9.04 1.29 -3.14
C ARG A 12 9.25 2.49 -2.20
N ARG A 13 9.27 3.71 -2.76
CA ARG A 13 9.33 4.95 -1.96
C ARG A 13 8.13 5.15 -1.06
N MET A 14 6.93 4.78 -1.51
CA MET A 14 5.72 4.85 -0.69
C MET A 14 5.84 3.96 0.55
N LEU A 15 6.32 2.72 0.38
CA LEU A 15 6.48 1.76 1.47
C LEU A 15 7.63 2.13 2.42
N GLU A 16 8.69 2.78 1.93
CA GLU A 16 9.76 3.35 2.77
C GLU A 16 9.24 4.39 3.77
N HIS A 17 8.12 5.05 3.45
CA HIS A 17 7.46 6.05 4.30
C HIS A 17 6.12 5.57 4.85
N ALA A 18 5.92 4.25 4.95
CA ALA A 18 4.75 3.69 5.59
C ALA A 18 4.67 4.13 7.06
N TRP A 19 3.46 4.47 7.51
CA TRP A 19 3.23 4.99 8.87
C TRP A 19 2.29 4.12 9.70
N GLY A 20 1.65 3.12 9.09
CA GLY A 20 0.77 2.20 9.80
C GLY A 20 0.33 1.05 8.92
N HIS A 21 -0.26 0.04 9.56
CA HIS A 21 -0.89 -1.07 8.87
C HIS A 21 -2.10 -1.59 9.65
N ARG A 22 -3.00 -2.27 8.95
CA ARG A 22 -4.14 -3.00 9.55
C ARG A 22 -4.45 -4.24 8.73
N ALA A 23 -5.20 -5.17 9.31
CA ALA A 23 -5.77 -6.29 8.56
C ALA A 23 -6.77 -5.75 7.51
N ASP A 24 -6.77 -6.37 6.33
CA ASP A 24 -7.79 -6.15 5.32
C ASP A 24 -9.07 -6.96 5.64
N ILE A 25 -10.16 -6.72 4.90
CA ILE A 25 -11.39 -7.52 5.02
C ILE A 25 -11.19 -8.96 4.52
N GLU A 26 -10.28 -9.16 3.57
CA GLU A 26 -9.87 -10.50 3.14
C GLU A 26 -8.75 -11.03 4.04
N ASP A 27 -8.99 -12.19 4.65
CA ASP A 27 -8.02 -12.85 5.53
C ASP A 27 -6.67 -13.08 4.83
N GLY A 28 -5.59 -12.84 5.58
CA GLY A 28 -4.22 -12.95 5.09
C GLY A 28 -3.71 -11.72 4.36
N ARG A 29 -4.57 -10.76 4.02
CA ARG A 29 -4.17 -9.47 3.46
C ARG A 29 -4.06 -8.38 4.51
N TRP A 30 -3.18 -7.44 4.21
CA TRP A 30 -2.87 -6.30 5.06
C TRP A 30 -2.93 -5.03 4.24
N VAL A 31 -3.45 -3.98 4.84
CA VAL A 31 -3.41 -2.64 4.28
C VAL A 31 -2.26 -1.89 4.94
N ILE A 32 -1.36 -1.36 4.12
CA ILE A 32 -0.28 -0.47 4.52
C ILE A 32 -0.68 0.96 4.19
N HIS A 33 -0.61 1.83 5.19
CA HIS A 33 -0.87 3.25 5.01
C HIS A 33 0.40 3.99 4.62
N VAL A 34 0.32 4.72 3.51
CA VAL A 34 1.46 5.44 2.91
C VAL A 34 1.02 6.82 2.41
N ARG A 35 1.99 7.64 2.01
CA ARG A 35 1.74 8.89 1.29
C ARG A 35 2.43 8.91 -0.06
N HIS A 36 1.76 9.45 -1.07
CA HIS A 36 2.33 9.66 -2.41
C HIS A 36 1.76 10.93 -3.02
N LYS A 37 2.64 11.79 -3.57
CA LYS A 37 2.26 13.07 -4.21
C LYS A 37 1.28 13.91 -3.36
N ARG A 38 1.53 13.98 -2.04
CA ARG A 38 0.72 14.69 -1.03
C ARG A 38 -0.70 14.14 -0.78
N ALA A 39 -1.03 12.98 -1.34
CA ALA A 39 -2.25 12.25 -1.03
C ALA A 39 -1.95 11.06 -0.11
N ALA A 40 -2.92 10.69 0.70
CA ALA A 40 -2.91 9.41 1.43
C ALA A 40 -3.27 8.27 0.48
N TRP A 41 -2.62 7.13 0.66
CA TRP A 41 -2.82 5.93 -0.14
C TRP A 41 -2.86 4.70 0.75
N GLU A 42 -3.54 3.69 0.25
CA GLU A 42 -3.56 2.36 0.82
C GLU A 42 -2.93 1.38 -0.16
N VAL A 43 -1.98 0.60 0.34
CA VAL A 43 -1.34 -0.49 -0.40
C VAL A 43 -1.78 -1.80 0.24
N ILE A 44 -2.49 -2.63 -0.50
CA ILE A 44 -2.86 -3.98 -0.06
C ILE A 44 -1.72 -4.92 -0.40
N VAL A 45 -1.24 -5.63 0.62
CA VAL A 45 -0.17 -6.62 0.52
C VAL A 45 -0.60 -7.94 1.12
N GLU A 46 -0.02 -9.03 0.60
CA GLU A 46 -0.11 -10.37 1.16
C GLU A 46 1.31 -10.82 1.57
N PRO A 47 1.54 -11.21 2.84
CA PRO A 47 2.83 -11.72 3.27
C PRO A 47 3.08 -13.13 2.74
N ASP A 48 4.15 -13.32 1.98
CA ASP A 48 4.72 -14.64 1.71
C ASP A 48 5.78 -14.94 2.77
N THR A 49 5.41 -15.71 3.79
CA THR A 49 6.30 -16.06 4.90
C THR A 49 7.40 -17.04 4.51
N LYS A 50 7.26 -17.77 3.39
CA LYS A 50 8.29 -18.72 2.94
C LYS A 50 9.45 -18.01 2.29
N THR A 51 9.16 -16.99 1.48
CA THR A 51 10.18 -16.18 0.80
C THR A 51 10.52 -14.89 1.53
N GLN A 52 9.83 -14.59 2.64
CA GLN A 52 9.95 -13.36 3.43
C GLN A 52 9.72 -12.10 2.59
N LEU A 53 8.70 -12.13 1.73
CA LEU A 53 8.33 -11.03 0.86
C LEU A 53 6.92 -10.51 1.16
N LEU A 54 6.72 -9.21 0.93
CA LEU A 54 5.38 -8.63 0.85
C LEU A 54 4.99 -8.54 -0.62
N VAL A 55 4.02 -9.36 -1.02
CA VAL A 55 3.47 -9.33 -2.37
C VAL A 55 2.44 -8.22 -2.44
N VAL A 56 2.64 -7.25 -3.32
CA VAL A 56 1.69 -6.16 -3.52
C VAL A 56 0.54 -6.65 -4.39
N VAL A 57 -0.65 -6.67 -3.83
CA VAL A 57 -1.89 -7.02 -4.53
C VAL A 57 -2.40 -5.80 -5.30
N THR A 58 -2.50 -4.64 -4.63
CA THR A 58 -3.02 -3.42 -5.24
C THR A 58 -2.62 -2.18 -4.42
N ALA A 59 -2.69 -0.97 -5.02
CA ALA A 59 -2.48 0.28 -4.28
C ALA A 59 -3.33 1.43 -4.83
N TYR A 60 -4.13 2.11 -4.02
CA TYR A 60 -5.08 3.15 -4.45
C TYR A 60 -5.03 4.39 -3.54
N PRO A 61 -5.35 5.59 -4.07
CA PRO A 61 -5.48 6.78 -3.25
C PRO A 61 -6.73 6.67 -2.37
N ILE A 62 -6.68 7.24 -1.19
CA ILE A 62 -7.84 7.43 -0.32
C ILE A 62 -8.09 8.92 -0.11
N GLU A 63 -9.36 9.27 0.09
CA GLU A 63 -9.70 10.61 0.54
C GLU A 63 -9.29 10.73 2.02
N GLU A 64 -8.46 11.73 2.35
CA GLU A 64 -8.24 12.06 3.76
C GLU A 64 -9.55 12.62 4.32
N PRO A 65 -10.01 12.15 5.50
CA PRO A 65 -11.22 12.68 6.11
C PRO A 65 -11.04 14.19 6.32
N LYS A 66 -11.98 14.97 5.80
CA LYS A 66 -12.01 16.42 5.99
C LYS A 66 -12.14 16.68 7.50
N SER A 67 -11.09 17.27 8.08
CA SER A 67 -11.11 17.78 9.47
C SER A 67 -12.09 18.93 9.61
#